data_AF-A0A533VDI0-F1
#
_entry.id   AF-A0A533VDI0-F1
#
_cell.length_a   1.000
_cell.length_b   1.000
_cell.length_c   1.000
_cell.angle_alpha   90.00
_cell.angle_beta   90.00
_cell.angle_gamma   90.00
#
_symmetry.space_group_name_H-M   'P 1'
#
loop_
_entity.id
_entity.type
_entity.pdbx_description
1 polymer ?
#
loop_
_entity_poly.entity_id
_entity_poly.type
_entity_poly.pdbx_seq_one_letter_code
_entity_poly.pdbx_strand_id
1 'polypeptide(L)'
;MTDLINMKCAICGYEWEFSEKQYELQPFRICANCASIGSDEPARYTVPKGLARFFLRDRESIIVSEDEMRKLYQEYYEQAGEHFKKLSEKLKRGYMPTRKKSYIQQ
;
A
#
# COMPACT_ATOMS: atom_id res chain seq x y z
N MET A 1 -24.43 -4.29 3.25
CA MET A 1 -23.40 -4.82 2.33
C MET A 1 -22.20 -3.91 2.47
N THR A 2 -20.99 -4.46 2.60
CA THR A 2 -19.78 -3.64 2.65
C THR A 2 -19.30 -3.50 1.21
N ASP A 3 -19.34 -2.29 0.67
CA ASP A 3 -18.86 -2.06 -0.68
C ASP A 3 -17.34 -2.28 -0.72
N LEU A 4 -16.90 -3.11 -1.65
CA LEU A 4 -15.49 -3.40 -1.89
C LEU A 4 -15.00 -2.49 -3.00
N ILE A 5 -13.88 -1.83 -2.75
CA ILE A 5 -13.17 -0.98 -3.70
C ILE A 5 -12.07 -1.83 -4.33
N ASN A 6 -12.19 -2.05 -5.64
CA ASN A 6 -11.16 -2.70 -6.44
C ASN A 6 -10.01 -1.74 -6.70
N MET A 7 -8.81 -2.16 -6.35
CA MET A 7 -7.58 -1.40 -6.49
C MET A 7 -6.59 -2.15 -7.38
N LYS A 8 -5.78 -1.40 -8.12
CA LYS A 8 -4.74 -1.95 -9.00
C LYS A 8 -3.44 -1.18 -8.84
N CYS A 9 -2.32 -1.90 -8.70
CA CYS A 9 -1.00 -1.31 -8.58
C CYS A 9 -0.62 -0.65 -9.90
N ALA A 10 -0.29 0.63 -9.88
CA ALA A 10 0.18 1.35 -11.06
C ALA A 10 1.56 0.86 -11.55
N ILE A 11 2.37 0.22 -10.69
CA ILE A 11 3.71 -0.26 -11.05
C ILE A 11 3.69 -1.69 -11.60
N CYS A 12 3.09 -2.63 -10.86
CA CYS A 12 3.17 -4.07 -11.18
C CYS A 12 1.84 -4.67 -11.66
N GLY A 13 0.75 -3.90 -11.64
CA GLY A 13 -0.57 -4.37 -12.07
C GLY A 13 -1.28 -5.31 -11.09
N TYR A 14 -0.69 -5.62 -9.92
CA TYR A 14 -1.34 -6.43 -8.88
C TYR A 14 -2.69 -5.83 -8.49
N GLU A 15 -3.72 -6.68 -8.39
CA GLU A 15 -5.09 -6.27 -8.04
C GLU A 15 -5.44 -6.73 -6.62
N TRP A 16 -6.13 -5.89 -5.86
CA TRP A 16 -6.61 -6.20 -4.52
C TRP A 16 -7.91 -5.47 -4.20
N GLU A 17 -8.64 -5.99 -3.23
CA GLU A 17 -9.89 -5.41 -2.76
C GLU A 17 -9.70 -4.78 -1.39
N PHE A 18 -10.26 -3.58 -1.20
CA PHE A 18 -10.34 -2.93 0.10
C PHE A 18 -11.78 -2.68 0.49
N SER A 19 -12.08 -2.86 1.77
CA SER A 19 -13.23 -2.16 2.36
C SER A 19 -12.98 -0.65 2.36
N GLU A 20 -14.04 0.16 2.40
CA GLU A 20 -13.92 1.63 2.51
C GLU A 20 -12.95 2.05 3.64
N LYS A 21 -13.00 1.38 4.79
CA LYS A 21 -12.10 1.66 5.92
C LYS A 21 -10.63 1.39 5.62
N GLN A 22 -10.33 0.35 4.83
CA GLN A 22 -8.96 0.07 4.42
C GLN A 22 -8.49 1.06 3.36
N TYR A 23 -9.39 1.45 2.45
CA TYR A 23 -9.11 2.47 1.46
C TYR A 23 -8.81 3.83 2.10
N GLU A 24 -9.55 4.23 3.14
CA GLU A 24 -9.25 5.45 3.90
C GLU A 24 -7.85 5.46 4.54
N LEU A 25 -7.29 4.28 4.86
CA LEU A 25 -5.98 4.14 5.49
C LEU A 25 -4.85 3.99 4.46
N GLN A 26 -5.16 3.43 3.29
CA GLN A 26 -4.19 3.13 2.23
C GLN A 26 -4.77 3.45 0.84
N PRO A 27 -5.09 4.72 0.54
CA PRO A 27 -5.68 5.12 -0.74
C PRO A 27 -4.63 5.24 -1.86
N PHE A 28 -3.54 4.48 -1.76
CA PHE A 28 -2.37 4.65 -2.63
C PHE A 28 -2.48 3.79 -3.88
N ARG A 29 -1.98 4.33 -5.01
CA ARG A 29 -1.94 3.63 -6.30
C ARG A 29 -0.85 2.55 -6.38
N ILE A 30 0.00 2.44 -5.35
CA ILE A 30 1.09 1.47 -5.26
C ILE A 30 0.72 0.42 -4.21
N CYS A 31 0.90 -0.87 -4.54
CA CYS A 31 0.64 -1.94 -3.59
C CYS A 31 1.71 -2.00 -2.49
N ALA A 32 1.37 -2.63 -1.35
CA ALA A 32 2.28 -2.77 -0.21
C ALA A 32 3.61 -3.44 -0.58
N ASN A 33 3.62 -4.35 -1.56
CA ASN A 33 4.86 -4.99 -2.03
C ASN A 33 5.78 -4.00 -2.74
N CYS A 34 5.28 -3.29 -3.75
CA CYS A 34 6.05 -2.27 -4.46
C CYS A 34 6.53 -1.17 -3.49
N ALA A 35 5.65 -0.71 -2.60
CA ALA A 35 6.00 0.26 -1.56
C ALA A 35 7.12 -0.22 -0.63
N SER A 36 7.18 -1.53 -0.32
CA SER A 36 8.20 -2.11 0.56
C SER A 36 9.56 -2.29 -0.13
N ILE A 37 9.56 -2.60 -1.43
CA ILE A 37 10.78 -2.72 -2.23
C ILE A 37 11.37 -1.31 -2.50
N GLY A 38 10.51 -0.32 -2.76
CA GLY A 38 10.93 1.08 -2.93
C GLY A 38 11.47 1.42 -4.32
N SER A 39 11.93 2.67 -4.43
CA SER A 39 12.43 3.32 -5.66
C SER A 39 13.90 3.04 -5.97
N ASP A 40 14.67 2.65 -4.96
CA ASP A 40 16.13 2.47 -5.08
C ASP A 40 16.48 1.13 -5.75
N GLU A 41 15.54 0.19 -5.70
CA GLU A 41 15.66 -1.13 -6.30
C GLU A 41 15.21 -1.11 -7.77
N PRO A 42 15.81 -1.96 -8.62
CA PRO A 42 15.49 -2.05 -10.04
C PRO A 42 14.02 -2.42 -10.29
N ALA A 43 13.56 -2.11 -11.50
CA ALA A 43 12.20 -2.42 -11.94
C ALA A 43 11.87 -3.91 -11.85
N ARG A 44 12.85 -4.77 -12.16
CA ARG A 44 12.79 -6.19 -11.87
C ARG A 44 13.65 -6.46 -10.64
N TYR A 45 13.00 -6.79 -9.53
CA TYR A 45 13.69 -6.99 -8.26
C TYR A 45 13.40 -8.39 -7.73
N THR A 46 14.45 -9.09 -7.31
CA THR A 46 14.35 -10.39 -6.66
C THR A 46 14.79 -10.22 -5.21
N VAL A 47 13.94 -10.63 -4.29
CA VAL A 47 14.17 -10.53 -2.84
C VAL A 47 15.33 -11.47 -2.47
N PRO A 48 16.40 -10.96 -1.84
CA PRO A 48 17.50 -11.80 -1.39
C PRO A 48 17.03 -12.85 -0.36
N LYS A 49 17.56 -14.07 -0.47
CA LYS A 49 17.28 -15.15 0.48
C LYS A 49 17.68 -14.72 1.90
N GLY A 50 16.75 -14.85 2.85
CA GLY A 50 16.95 -14.48 4.25
C GLY A 50 16.46 -13.08 4.65
N LEU A 51 16.08 -12.24 3.67
CA LEU A 51 15.48 -10.91 3.92
C LEU A 51 13.97 -10.84 3.60
N ALA A 52 13.39 -11.95 3.14
CA ALA A 52 11.96 -12.04 2.84
C ALA A 52 11.14 -11.93 4.14
N ARG A 53 10.70 -10.70 4.46
CA ARG A 53 9.55 -10.52 5.36
C ARG A 53 8.36 -11.25 4.76
N PHE A 54 7.44 -11.77 5.59
CA PHE A 54 6.29 -12.58 5.15
C PHE A 54 5.45 -11.98 4.01
N PHE A 55 5.53 -10.66 3.79
CA PHE A 55 4.76 -9.92 2.80
C PHE A 55 5.60 -9.41 1.61
N LEU A 56 6.93 -9.52 1.66
CA LEU A 56 7.82 -9.05 0.59
C LEU A 56 7.96 -10.16 -0.46
N ARG A 57 7.60 -9.85 -1.70
CA ARG A 57 7.64 -10.75 -2.86
C ARG A 57 8.45 -10.11 -3.98
N ASP A 58 8.95 -10.92 -4.88
CA ASP A 58 9.66 -10.45 -6.07
C ASP A 58 8.79 -9.49 -6.90
N ARG A 59 9.45 -8.53 -7.55
CA ARG A 59 8.85 -7.65 -8.55
C ARG A 59 9.18 -8.21 -9.92
N GLU A 60 8.47 -9.25 -10.30
CA GLU A 60 8.70 -9.97 -11.57
C GLU A 60 8.13 -9.21 -12.77
N SER A 61 7.01 -8.50 -12.57
CA SER A 61 6.30 -7.75 -13.61
C SER A 61 6.27 -6.26 -13.31
N ILE A 62 6.61 -5.46 -14.32
CA ILE A 62 6.33 -4.02 -14.37
C ILE A 62 5.42 -3.76 -15.57
N ILE A 63 4.43 -2.89 -15.41
CA ILE A 63 3.52 -2.50 -16.48
C ILE A 63 3.82 -1.09 -17.02
N VAL A 64 4.82 -0.42 -16.46
CA VAL A 64 5.24 0.95 -16.79
C VAL A 64 6.76 1.00 -17.03
N SER A 65 7.27 2.08 -17.64
CA SER A 65 8.72 2.28 -17.77
C SER A 65 9.39 2.59 -16.43
N GLU A 66 10.72 2.49 -16.35
CA GLU A 66 11.46 2.85 -15.13
C GLU A 66 11.29 4.33 -14.74
N ASP A 67 11.28 5.24 -15.72
CA ASP A 67 11.06 6.66 -15.46
C ASP A 67 9.66 6.93 -14.89
N GLU A 68 8.65 6.25 -15.44
CA GLU A 68 7.28 6.31 -14.92
C GLU A 68 7.21 5.72 -13.50
N MET A 69 7.89 4.61 -13.24
CA MET A 69 7.98 3.99 -11.93
C MET A 69 8.57 4.95 -10.90
N ARG A 70 9.63 5.69 -11.25
CA ARG A 70 10.25 6.70 -10.36
C ARG A 70 9.28 7.84 -10.04
N LYS A 71 8.54 8.35 -11.04
CA LYS A 71 7.50 9.36 -10.82
C LYS A 71 6.41 8.87 -9.88
N LEU A 72 5.93 7.63 -10.08
CA LEU A 72 4.93 7.02 -9.20
C LEU A 72 5.42 6.90 -7.76
N TYR A 73 6.69 6.54 -7.54
CA TYR A 73 7.26 6.54 -6.19
C TYR A 73 7.33 7.93 -5.57
N GLN A 74 7.73 8.93 -6.35
CA GLN A 74 7.76 10.31 -5.86
C GLN A 74 6.36 10.78 -5.43
N GLU A 75 5.36 10.59 -6.29
CA GLU A 75 3.95 10.89 -5.98
C GLU A 75 3.48 10.16 -4.72
N TYR A 76 3.84 8.87 -4.59
CA TYR A 76 3.52 8.07 -3.42
C TYR A 76 4.12 8.63 -2.15
N TYR A 77 5.41 9.00 -2.14
CA TYR A 77 6.04 9.53 -0.93
C TYR A 77 5.49 10.90 -0.52
N GLU A 78 5.19 11.76 -1.49
CA GLU A 78 4.52 13.05 -1.26
C GLU A 78 3.12 12.84 -0.65
N GLN A 79 2.30 11.98 -1.26
CA GLN A 79 0.95 11.67 -0.78
C GLN A 79 0.97 10.99 0.59
N ALA A 80 1.87 10.03 0.80
CA ALA A 80 1.99 9.30 2.07
C ALA A 80 2.37 10.24 3.21
N GLY A 81 3.33 11.15 2.99
CA GLY A 81 3.73 12.14 4.00
C GLY A 81 2.56 13.01 4.46
N GLU A 82 1.78 13.57 3.52
CA GLU A 82 0.61 14.36 3.87
C GLU A 82 -0.51 13.53 4.51
N HIS A 83 -0.75 12.33 3.99
CA HIS A 83 -1.82 11.46 4.46
C HIS A 83 -1.57 11.03 5.90
N PHE A 84 -0.36 10.56 6.23
CA PHE A 84 -0.01 10.15 7.58
C PHE A 84 -0.03 11.33 8.57
N LYS A 85 0.33 12.53 8.13
CA LYS A 85 0.19 13.75 8.94
C LYS A 85 -1.28 14.01 9.30
N LYS A 86 -2.18 14.03 8.30
CA LYS A 86 -3.63 14.22 8.50
C LYS A 86 -4.25 13.12 9.37
N LEU A 87 -3.83 11.87 9.18
CA LEU A 87 -4.29 10.73 9.98
C LEU A 87 -3.84 10.85 11.44
N SER A 88 -2.58 11.21 11.67
CA SER A 88 -2.02 11.47 13.01
C SER A 88 -2.78 12.58 13.74
N GLU A 89 -3.12 13.66 13.04
CA GLU A 89 -3.94 14.75 13.59
C GLU A 89 -5.36 14.31 13.95
N LYS A 90 -6.00 13.49 13.11
CA LYS A 90 -7.33 12.90 13.41
C LYS A 90 -7.28 11.99 14.65
N LEU A 91 -6.27 11.11 14.73
CA LEU A 91 -6.07 10.21 15.87
C LEU A 91 -5.81 10.98 17.17
N LYS A 92 -5.00 12.04 17.13
CA LYS A 92 -4.73 12.93 18.28
C LYS A 92 -5.98 13.66 18.78
N ARG A 93 -6.95 13.95 17.91
CA ARG A 93 -8.24 14.56 18.26
C ARG A 93 -9.27 13.58 18.84
N GLY A 94 -8.84 12.36 19.21
CA GLY A 94 -9.71 11.36 19.84
C GLY A 94 -10.52 10.52 18.85
N TYR A 95 -10.25 10.62 17.54
CA TYR A 95 -10.88 9.74 16.56
C TYR A 95 -10.24 8.34 16.64
N MET A 96 -10.82 7.41 17.40
CA MET A 96 -10.49 6.00 17.29
C MET A 96 -11.31 5.37 16.16
N PRO A 97 -10.71 4.88 15.05
CA PRO A 97 -11.43 4.00 14.14
C PRO A 97 -11.85 2.78 14.97
N THR A 98 -13.15 2.60 15.12
CA THR A 98 -13.73 1.56 15.97
C THR A 98 -13.19 0.19 15.54
N ARG A 99 -12.24 -0.36 16.31
CA ARG A 99 -11.94 -1.79 16.34
C ARG A 99 -13.20 -2.48 16.86
N LYS A 100 -14.14 -2.82 15.98
CA LYS A 100 -15.12 -3.84 16.32
C LYS A 100 -14.32 -5.13 16.51
N LYS A 101 -14.07 -5.50 17.77
CA LYS A 101 -13.69 -6.87 18.12
C LYS A 101 -14.82 -7.76 17.64
N SER A 102 -14.64 -8.45 16.52
CA SER A 102 -15.44 -9.62 16.19
C SER A 102 -15.06 -10.70 17.19
N TYR A 103 -15.80 -10.77 18.29
CA TYR A 103 -15.81 -11.96 19.15
C TYR A 103 -16.43 -13.09 18.31
N ILE A 104 -15.61 -14.07 17.93
CA ILE A 104 -16.10 -15.39 17.55
C ILE A 104 -16.53 -16.05 18.86
N GLN A 105 -17.83 -16.12 19.10
CA GLN A 105 -18.39 -17.03 20.10
C GLN A 105 -18.38 -18.43 19.47
N GLN A 106 -17.58 -19.33 20.05
CA GLN A 106 -17.78 -20.78 19.96
C GLN A 106 -18.35 -21.25 21.28
#